data_AF-A0A6G1FBK1-F1
#
_entry.id   AF-A0A6G1FBK1-F1
#
_cell.length_a   1.000
_cell.length_b   1.000
_cell.length_c   1.000
_cell.angle_alpha   90.00
_cell.angle_beta   90.00
_cell.angle_gamma   90.00
#
_symmetry.space_group_name_H-M   'P 1'
#
loop_
_entity.id
_entity.type
_entity.pdbx_description
1 polymer ?
#
loop_
_entity_poly.entity_id
_entity_poly.type
_entity_poly.pdbx_seq_one_letter_code
_entity_poly.pdbx_strand_id
1 'polypeptide(L)'
;MPGAAAIAAVPPHVFCRVVDVSLHADSMTAEVYAQASLVADNEEAERRMREREDGTACDGEGEDVVKRPAWIPHMFCKTLTASDTSTHSGFLVPRRVSEDCFPPLDYGLQRPSQELVAKDLHGTEWLFRHIYRGSAWRCYLNEDIPEINMFFERGTLD
;
A
#
# COMPACT_ATOMS: atom_id res chain seq x y z
N MET A 1 -27.43 33.14 32.17
CA MET A 1 -27.04 33.07 30.75
C MET A 1 -25.58 32.64 30.71
N PRO A 2 -25.25 31.39 30.33
CA PRO A 2 -23.86 30.96 30.23
C PRO A 2 -23.21 31.67 29.04
N GLY A 3 -22.06 32.30 29.29
CA GLY A 3 -21.30 33.05 28.29
C GLY A 3 -20.80 32.13 27.19
N ALA A 4 -21.05 32.53 25.94
CA ALA A 4 -20.46 31.89 24.78
C ALA A 4 -18.93 31.92 24.92
N ALA A 5 -18.31 30.76 25.01
CA ALA A 5 -16.86 30.65 24.96
C ALA A 5 -16.41 31.24 23.61
N ALA A 6 -15.60 32.29 23.67
CA ALA A 6 -14.97 32.85 22.48
C ALA A 6 -14.16 31.72 21.82
N ILE A 7 -14.45 31.44 20.55
CA ILE A 7 -13.67 30.50 19.75
C ILE A 7 -12.26 31.11 19.69
N ALA A 8 -11.31 30.49 20.38
CA ALA A 8 -9.92 30.93 20.34
C ALA A 8 -9.44 30.91 18.88
N ALA A 9 -8.88 32.02 18.41
CA ALA A 9 -8.34 32.11 17.07
C ALA A 9 -7.15 31.15 16.95
N VAL A 10 -7.32 30.08 16.18
CA VAL A 10 -6.26 29.10 15.89
C VAL A 10 -5.41 29.67 14.74
N PRO A 11 -4.07 29.69 14.85
CA PRO A 11 -3.21 30.13 13.75
C PRO A 11 -3.32 29.19 12.54
N PRO A 12 -3.05 29.66 11.32
CA PRO A 12 -3.15 28.83 10.11
C PRO A 12 -2.14 27.68 10.08
N HIS A 13 -1.06 27.77 10.89
CA HIS A 13 -0.06 26.73 11.06
C HIS A 13 0.25 26.58 12.54
N VAL A 14 0.40 25.34 12.99
CA VAL A 14 0.80 24.99 14.35
C VAL A 14 1.96 24.02 14.23
N PHE A 15 3.11 24.36 14.81
CA PHE A 15 4.23 23.43 14.88
C PHE A 15 3.94 22.37 15.92
N CYS A 16 4.10 21.12 15.52
CA CYS A 16 3.79 19.97 16.36
C CYS A 16 4.93 18.97 16.30
N ARG A 17 5.22 18.37 17.46
CA ARG A 17 6.00 17.14 17.51
C ARG A 17 5.05 15.95 17.38
N VAL A 18 5.36 15.04 16.46
CA VAL A 18 4.67 13.77 16.32
C VAL A 18 5.09 12.85 17.47
N VAL A 19 4.15 12.47 18.31
CA VAL A 19 4.38 11.58 19.46
C VAL A 19 4.17 10.12 19.07
N ASP A 20 3.19 9.85 18.21
CA ASP A 20 2.85 8.51 17.75
C ASP A 20 2.22 8.54 16.36
N VAL A 21 2.39 7.46 15.61
CA VAL A 21 1.72 7.22 14.33
C VAL A 21 1.24 5.78 14.32
N SER A 22 -0.07 5.60 14.27
CA SER A 22 -0.70 4.30 14.08
C SER A 22 -1.31 4.20 12.69
N LEU A 23 -1.10 3.06 12.04
CA LEU A 23 -1.58 2.77 10.68
C LEU A 23 -2.81 1.87 10.77
N HIS A 24 -3.83 2.21 10.01
CA HIS A 24 -5.13 1.54 10.04
C HIS A 24 -5.65 1.30 8.62
N ALA A 25 -6.55 0.33 8.50
CA ALA A 25 -7.33 0.09 7.29
C ALA A 25 -8.77 -0.17 7.71
N ASP A 26 -9.73 0.48 7.06
CA ASP A 26 -11.15 0.21 7.29
C ASP A 26 -11.53 -1.14 6.67
N SER A 27 -12.19 -2.01 7.45
CA SER A 27 -12.52 -3.37 7.02
C SER A 27 -13.66 -3.45 6.00
N MET A 28 -14.44 -2.38 5.85
CA MET A 28 -15.57 -2.31 4.93
C MET A 28 -15.20 -1.56 3.66
N THR A 29 -14.48 -0.44 3.74
CA THR A 29 -14.13 0.37 2.56
C THR A 29 -12.73 0.08 2.01
N ALA A 30 -11.92 -0.72 2.70
CA ALA A 30 -10.51 -0.91 2.41
C ALA A 30 -9.67 0.39 2.39
N GLU A 31 -10.22 1.50 2.91
CA GLU A 31 -9.52 2.78 2.98
C GLU A 31 -8.41 2.71 4.03
N VAL A 32 -7.19 3.05 3.62
CA VAL A 32 -6.03 3.11 4.50
C VAL A 32 -5.85 4.51 5.06
N TYR A 33 -5.63 4.62 6.37
CA TYR A 33 -5.42 5.90 7.04
C TYR A 33 -4.36 5.81 8.13
N ALA A 34 -3.82 6.97 8.49
CA ALA A 34 -2.87 7.11 9.59
C ALA A 34 -3.45 8.02 10.66
N GLN A 35 -3.43 7.55 11.91
CA GLN A 35 -3.73 8.36 13.07
C GLN A 35 -2.40 8.83 13.68
N ALA A 36 -2.14 10.12 13.58
CA ALA A 36 -0.99 10.76 14.19
C ALA A 36 -1.39 11.46 15.50
N SER A 37 -0.68 11.17 16.58
CA SER A 37 -0.83 11.90 17.86
C SER A 37 0.19 13.04 17.90
N LEU A 38 -0.30 14.27 17.97
CA LEU A 38 0.51 15.48 17.90
C LEU A 38 0.51 16.22 19.23
N VAL A 39 1.67 16.74 19.63
CA VAL A 39 1.79 17.71 20.72
C VAL A 39 2.31 19.01 20.13
N ALA A 40 1.56 20.09 20.33
CA ALA A 40 1.99 21.42 19.93
C ALA A 40 3.35 21.74 20.56
N ASP A 41 4.30 22.13 19.72
CA ASP A 41 5.64 22.51 20.14
C ASP A 41 5.70 24.04 20.28
N ASN A 42 6.57 24.53 21.18
CA ASN A 42 6.59 25.94 21.55
C ASN A 42 7.30 26.83 20.49
N GLU A 43 7.14 28.15 20.59
CA GLU A 43 7.73 29.20 19.73
C GLU A 43 9.23 29.01 19.43
N GLU A 44 9.96 28.32 20.31
CA GLU A 44 11.38 28.01 20.15
C GLU A 44 11.67 27.02 19.02
N ALA A 45 10.76 26.06 18.78
CA ALA A 45 10.83 25.14 17.65
C ALA A 45 10.47 25.84 16.34
N GLU A 46 9.47 26.74 16.36
CA GLU A 46 9.16 27.59 15.21
C GLU A 46 10.36 28.45 14.82
N ARG A 47 11.04 29.06 15.80
CA ARG A 47 12.23 29.88 15.58
C ARG A 47 13.38 29.06 14.99
N ARG A 48 13.65 27.85 15.51
CA ARG A 48 14.70 26.96 14.96
C ARG A 48 14.45 26.53 13.52
N MET A 49 13.18 26.33 13.13
CA MET A 49 12.82 26.02 11.74
C MET A 49 12.94 27.25 10.84
N ARG A 50 12.44 28.41 11.26
CA ARG A 50 12.61 29.67 10.51
C ARG A 50 14.09 30.03 10.33
N GLU A 51 14.93 29.84 11.34
CA GLU A 51 16.38 30.02 11.24
C GLU A 51 17.06 29.03 10.28
N ARG A 52 16.52 27.80 10.13
CA ARG A 52 16.98 26.84 9.12
C ARG A 52 16.53 27.21 7.71
N GLU A 53 15.30 27.72 7.56
CA GLU A 53 14.76 28.17 6.28
C GLU A 53 15.41 29.48 5.80
N ASP A 54 15.73 30.41 6.71
CA ASP A 54 16.35 31.71 6.41
C ASP A 54 17.90 31.64 6.35
N GLY A 55 18.49 30.58 6.88
CA GLY A 55 19.95 30.40 7.02
C GLY A 55 20.65 29.58 5.93
N THR A 56 19.97 29.15 4.86
CA THR A 56 20.56 28.19 3.89
C THR A 56 20.48 28.68 2.44
N ALA A 57 21.25 29.73 2.14
CA ALA A 57 21.69 30.07 0.79
C ALA A 57 23.22 29.97 0.71
N CYS A 58 23.80 28.80 0.98
CA CYS A 58 25.10 28.39 0.46
C CYS A 58 25.43 26.93 0.84
N ASP A 59 25.73 26.15 -0.20
CA ASP A 59 26.54 24.94 -0.27
C ASP A 59 26.20 23.72 0.61
N GLY A 60 25.63 22.72 -0.07
CA GLY A 60 25.65 21.34 0.36
C GLY A 60 24.58 20.57 -0.39
N GLU A 61 24.97 19.92 -1.49
CA GLU A 61 24.19 18.93 -2.22
C GLU A 61 23.76 17.80 -1.27
N GLY A 62 22.67 18.03 -0.53
CA GLY A 62 21.93 17.01 0.17
C GLY A 62 20.79 16.60 -0.72
N GLU A 63 21.08 15.84 -1.78
CA GLU A 63 20.07 15.02 -2.40
C GLU A 63 19.47 14.14 -1.29
N ASP A 64 18.35 14.58 -0.73
CA ASP A 64 17.46 13.74 0.06
C ASP A 64 16.78 12.79 -0.95
N VAL A 65 17.62 11.96 -1.60
CA VAL A 65 17.21 10.69 -2.16
C VAL A 65 16.57 10.01 -0.97
N VAL A 66 15.24 10.05 -0.92
CA VAL A 66 14.43 9.15 -0.09
C VAL A 66 15.07 7.79 -0.27
N LYS A 67 15.93 7.40 0.68
CA LYS A 67 16.67 6.15 0.61
C LYS A 67 15.58 5.11 0.66
N ARG A 68 15.22 4.58 -0.52
CA ARG A 68 14.22 3.53 -0.64
C ARG A 68 14.56 2.52 0.45
N PRO A 69 13.65 2.26 1.41
CA PRO A 69 13.97 1.36 2.50
C PRO A 69 14.53 0.07 1.92
N ALA A 70 15.65 -0.42 2.46
CA ALA A 70 16.35 -1.59 1.92
C ALA A 70 15.52 -2.89 1.93
N TRP A 71 14.29 -2.83 2.44
CA TRP A 71 13.37 -3.94 2.62
C TRP A 71 12.17 -3.92 1.68
N ILE A 72 12.06 -2.98 0.71
CA ILE A 72 10.88 -2.96 -0.19
C ILE A 72 10.72 -4.35 -0.80
N PRO A 73 9.66 -5.10 -0.44
CA PRO A 73 9.46 -6.43 -0.98
C PRO A 73 9.17 -6.31 -2.47
N HIS A 74 9.45 -7.37 -3.23
CA HIS A 74 9.03 -7.46 -4.62
C HIS A 74 7.50 -7.28 -4.67
N MET A 75 7.05 -6.14 -5.18
CA MET A 75 5.64 -5.72 -5.21
C MET A 75 5.30 -5.27 -6.62
N PHE A 76 4.04 -5.49 -7.01
CA PHE A 76 3.49 -4.99 -8.25
C PHE A 76 2.09 -4.43 -8.00
N CYS A 77 1.68 -3.49 -8.86
CA CYS A 77 0.31 -2.98 -8.93
C CYS A 77 -0.21 -3.22 -10.34
N LYS A 78 -1.48 -3.62 -10.45
CA LYS A 78 -2.15 -3.85 -11.73
C LYS A 78 -3.57 -3.31 -11.64
N THR A 79 -3.93 -2.46 -12.59
CA THR A 79 -5.33 -2.12 -12.84
C THR A 79 -6.06 -3.34 -13.37
N LEU A 80 -7.15 -3.73 -12.70
CA LEU A 80 -7.95 -4.87 -13.09
C LEU A 80 -8.64 -4.61 -14.43
N THR A 81 -8.62 -5.60 -15.31
CA THR A 81 -9.36 -5.59 -16.57
C THR A 81 -10.67 -6.34 -16.42
N ALA A 82 -11.63 -6.12 -17.32
CA ALA A 82 -12.90 -6.84 -17.32
C ALA A 82 -12.74 -8.38 -17.37
N SER A 83 -11.65 -8.89 -17.98
CA SER A 83 -11.35 -10.32 -17.94
C SER A 83 -10.89 -10.79 -16.56
N ASP A 84 -10.15 -9.98 -15.81
CA ASP A 84 -9.65 -10.36 -14.48
C ASP A 84 -10.78 -10.54 -13.47
N THR A 85 -11.87 -9.78 -13.61
CA THR A 85 -13.07 -9.88 -12.75
C THR A 85 -14.14 -10.83 -13.30
N SER A 86 -13.88 -11.46 -14.46
CA SER A 86 -14.79 -12.45 -15.01
C SER A 86 -14.61 -13.80 -14.33
N THR A 87 -15.71 -14.50 -14.05
CA THR A 87 -15.74 -15.83 -13.42
C THR A 87 -15.01 -16.94 -14.20
N HIS A 88 -14.57 -16.67 -15.43
CA HIS A 88 -14.08 -17.71 -16.34
C HIS A 88 -12.62 -17.58 -16.73
N SER A 89 -12.00 -16.41 -16.56
CA SER A 89 -10.66 -16.15 -17.12
C SER A 89 -9.54 -16.14 -16.08
N GLY A 90 -9.88 -16.05 -14.79
CA GLY A 90 -8.90 -15.84 -13.73
C GLY A 90 -8.12 -14.52 -13.89
N PHE A 91 -7.19 -14.28 -12.98
CA PHE A 91 -6.34 -13.08 -13.01
C PHE A 91 -5.06 -13.33 -13.80
N LEU A 92 -4.80 -12.52 -14.84
CA LEU A 92 -3.59 -12.65 -15.65
C LEU A 92 -2.41 -11.94 -14.98
N VAL A 93 -1.38 -12.68 -14.62
CA VAL A 93 -0.16 -12.14 -13.98
C VAL A 93 0.85 -11.75 -15.06
N PRO A 94 1.37 -10.51 -15.07
CA PRO A 94 2.48 -10.15 -15.96
C PRO A 94 3.69 -11.03 -15.71
N ARG A 95 4.37 -11.49 -16.76
CA ARG A 95 5.45 -12.47 -16.64
C ARG A 95 6.57 -12.06 -15.67
N ARG A 96 7.00 -10.79 -15.71
CA ARG A 96 8.03 -10.28 -14.78
C ARG A 96 7.59 -10.42 -13.33
N VAL A 97 6.32 -10.15 -13.04
CA VAL A 97 5.75 -10.29 -11.69
C VAL A 97 5.76 -11.75 -11.24
N SER A 98 5.39 -12.69 -12.11
CA SER A 98 5.43 -14.11 -11.73
C SER A 98 6.84 -14.64 -11.47
N GLU A 99 7.86 -14.07 -12.11
CA GLU A 99 9.26 -14.45 -11.93
C GLU A 99 9.89 -13.76 -10.70
N ASP A 100 9.53 -12.50 -10.45
CA ASP A 100 10.13 -11.67 -9.40
C ASP A 100 9.43 -11.82 -8.03
N CYS A 101 8.12 -12.04 -8.01
CA CYS A 101 7.29 -11.96 -6.79
C CYS A 101 6.82 -13.32 -6.25
N PHE A 102 6.86 -14.38 -7.07
CA PHE A 102 6.35 -15.70 -6.67
C PHE A 102 7.48 -16.74 -6.58
N PRO A 103 7.33 -17.77 -5.73
CA PRO A 103 8.21 -18.92 -5.76
C PRO A 103 8.26 -19.57 -7.17
N PRO A 104 9.41 -20.12 -7.59
CA PRO A 104 9.55 -20.72 -8.90
C PRO A 104 8.70 -21.99 -9.03
N LEU A 105 8.06 -22.16 -10.19
CA LEU A 105 7.29 -23.35 -10.52
C LEU A 105 8.19 -24.52 -10.95
N ASP A 106 7.70 -25.74 -10.77
CA ASP A 106 8.27 -26.93 -11.41
C ASP A 106 7.80 -27.04 -12.88
N TYR A 107 8.66 -26.60 -13.79
CA TYR A 107 8.41 -26.64 -15.24
C TYR A 107 8.54 -28.04 -15.87
N GLY A 108 8.93 -29.07 -15.10
CA GLY A 108 8.93 -30.46 -15.58
C GLY A 108 7.52 -31.06 -15.69
N LEU A 109 6.53 -30.45 -15.05
CA LEU A 109 5.14 -30.90 -15.08
C LEU A 109 4.43 -30.50 -16.37
N GLN A 110 3.49 -31.33 -16.83
CA GLN A 110 2.64 -31.03 -17.99
C GLN A 110 1.84 -29.73 -17.81
N ARG A 111 1.49 -29.39 -16.56
CA ARG A 111 0.84 -28.13 -16.18
C ARG A 111 1.47 -27.62 -14.87
N PRO A 112 2.52 -26.78 -14.95
CA PRO A 112 3.17 -26.22 -13.77
C PRO A 112 2.19 -25.36 -12.96
N SER A 113 2.01 -25.70 -11.69
CA SER A 113 1.17 -24.92 -10.78
C SER A 113 1.60 -25.07 -9.32
N GLN A 114 1.30 -24.08 -8.50
CA GLN A 114 1.51 -24.09 -7.06
C GLN A 114 0.39 -23.32 -6.34
N GLU A 115 0.26 -23.55 -5.03
CA GLU A 115 -0.59 -22.77 -4.16
C GLU A 115 0.19 -21.64 -3.51
N LEU A 116 -0.41 -20.46 -3.45
CA LEU A 116 0.10 -19.25 -2.83
C LEU A 116 -0.88 -18.84 -1.74
N VAL A 117 -0.36 -18.47 -0.57
CA VAL A 117 -1.15 -17.88 0.51
C VAL A 117 -0.73 -16.42 0.64
N ALA A 118 -1.69 -15.51 0.51
CA ALA A 118 -1.47 -14.09 0.79
C ALA A 118 -2.34 -13.65 1.97
N LYS A 119 -1.87 -12.65 2.72
CA LYS A 119 -2.64 -11.99 3.78
C LYS A 119 -3.02 -10.60 3.35
N ASP A 120 -4.29 -10.24 3.53
CA ASP A 120 -4.73 -8.85 3.36
C ASP A 120 -4.35 -7.98 4.58
N LEU A 121 -4.68 -6.69 4.50
CA LEU A 121 -4.39 -5.72 5.57
C LEU A 121 -5.13 -6.02 6.89
N HIS A 122 -6.17 -6.85 6.86
CA HIS A 122 -6.94 -7.26 8.03
C HIS A 122 -6.48 -8.63 8.57
N GLY A 123 -5.45 -9.23 7.96
CA GLY A 123 -4.91 -10.52 8.34
C GLY A 123 -5.69 -11.72 7.81
N THR A 124 -6.67 -11.51 6.93
CA THR A 124 -7.39 -12.62 6.27
C THR A 124 -6.44 -13.33 5.31
N GLU A 125 -6.37 -14.66 5.41
CA GLU A 125 -5.61 -15.49 4.47
C GLU A 125 -6.45 -15.81 3.23
N TRP A 126 -5.82 -15.65 2.08
CA TRP A 126 -6.38 -15.88 0.76
C TRP A 126 -5.51 -16.90 0.01
N LEU A 127 -6.15 -17.95 -0.49
CA LEU A 127 -5.49 -19.00 -1.25
C LEU A 127 -5.60 -18.72 -2.74
N PHE A 128 -4.46 -18.73 -3.43
CA PHE A 128 -4.38 -18.57 -4.88
C PHE A 128 -3.63 -19.73 -5.51
N ARG A 129 -4.16 -20.26 -6.61
CA ARG A 129 -3.48 -21.21 -7.45
C ARG A 129 -2.79 -20.48 -8.59
N HIS A 130 -1.46 -20.42 -8.52
CA HIS A 130 -0.61 -19.90 -9.59
C HIS A 130 -0.40 -20.99 -10.64
N ILE A 131 -0.78 -20.72 -11.89
CA ILE A 131 -0.74 -21.67 -13.00
C ILE A 131 0.00 -21.05 -14.17
N TYR A 132 0.97 -21.77 -14.71
CA TYR A 132 1.64 -21.41 -15.96
C TYR A 132 1.10 -22.26 -17.11
N ARG A 133 0.48 -21.64 -18.11
CA ARG A 133 -0.11 -22.36 -19.24
C ARG A 133 -0.36 -21.50 -20.49
N GLY A 134 -0.82 -22.17 -21.55
CA GLY A 134 -1.23 -21.56 -22.81
C GLY A 134 -0.09 -21.42 -23.82
N SER A 135 -0.45 -21.29 -25.10
CA SER A 135 0.50 -21.22 -26.23
C SER A 135 1.42 -20.00 -26.21
N ALA A 136 1.07 -18.97 -25.45
CA ALA A 136 1.85 -17.76 -25.25
C ALA A 136 2.53 -17.68 -23.88
N TRP A 137 2.64 -18.82 -23.15
CA TRP A 137 3.42 -18.89 -21.90
C TRP A 137 2.96 -17.89 -20.83
N ARG A 138 1.65 -17.91 -20.53
CA ARG A 138 1.00 -16.93 -19.63
C ARG A 138 0.83 -17.50 -18.21
N CYS A 139 0.91 -16.61 -17.23
CA CYS A 139 0.76 -16.94 -15.81
C CYS A 139 -0.61 -16.45 -15.31
N TYR A 140 -1.31 -17.28 -14.53
CA TYR A 140 -2.66 -17.01 -14.04
C TYR A 140 -2.77 -17.28 -12.55
N LEU A 141 -3.71 -16.58 -11.88
CA LEU A 141 -4.22 -16.94 -10.56
C LEU A 141 -5.69 -17.37 -10.65
N ASN A 142 -6.02 -18.49 -10.01
CA ASN A 142 -7.40 -18.95 -9.73
C ASN A 142 -8.34 -19.01 -10.94
N GLU A 143 -8.02 -19.87 -11.91
CA GLU A 143 -8.86 -20.05 -13.10
C GLU A 143 -10.25 -20.65 -12.82
N ASP A 144 -10.48 -21.22 -11.63
CA ASP A 144 -11.70 -21.98 -11.31
C ASP A 144 -12.26 -21.71 -9.89
N ILE A 145 -11.77 -20.68 -9.18
CA ILE A 145 -12.12 -20.47 -7.76
C ILE A 145 -12.93 -19.18 -7.56
N PRO A 146 -14.16 -19.22 -7.00
CA PRO A 146 -14.95 -18.03 -6.69
C PRO A 146 -14.27 -17.09 -5.66
N GLU A 147 -13.26 -17.58 -4.95
CA GLU A 147 -12.50 -16.86 -3.93
C GLU A 147 -11.72 -15.67 -4.50
N ILE A 148 -11.31 -15.68 -5.78
CA ILE A 148 -10.64 -14.52 -6.37
C ILE A 148 -11.62 -13.36 -6.62
N ASN A 149 -12.86 -13.67 -6.95
CA ASN A 149 -13.91 -12.66 -7.04
C ASN A 149 -14.26 -12.14 -5.65
N MET A 150 -14.29 -12.98 -4.62
CA MET A 150 -14.44 -12.50 -3.24
C MET A 150 -13.27 -11.62 -2.79
N PHE A 151 -12.04 -11.94 -3.23
CA PHE A 151 -10.86 -11.12 -2.98
C PHE A 151 -10.98 -9.76 -3.69
N PHE A 152 -11.40 -9.75 -4.95
CA PHE A 152 -11.66 -8.50 -5.67
C PHE A 152 -12.81 -7.73 -5.04
N GLU A 153 -13.99 -8.32 -4.83
CA GLU A 153 -15.14 -7.65 -4.22
C GLU A 153 -14.83 -7.03 -2.85
N ARG A 154 -13.98 -7.67 -2.03
CA ARG A 154 -13.52 -7.06 -0.76
C ARG A 154 -12.47 -5.96 -0.96
N GLY A 155 -11.65 -6.05 -2.00
CA GLY A 155 -10.64 -5.05 -2.34
C GLY A 155 -11.13 -3.94 -3.29
N THR A 156 -12.34 -4.05 -3.84
CA THR A 156 -12.92 -3.17 -4.87
C THR A 156 -14.27 -2.59 -4.45
N LEU A 157 -14.50 -2.36 -3.15
CA LEU A 157 -15.53 -1.40 -2.73
C LEU A 157 -15.00 0.01 -3.00
N ASP A 158 -14.85 0.31 -4.30
CA ASP A 158 -14.59 1.61 -4.92
C ASP A 158 -15.87 2.09 -5.65
#